data_AF-A0A9N7U4R2-F1
#
_entry.id   AF-A0A9N7U4R2-F1
#
_cell.length_a   1.000
_cell.length_b   1.000
_cell.length_c   1.000
_cell.angle_alpha   90.00
_cell.angle_beta   90.00
_cell.angle_gamma   90.00
#
_symmetry.space_group_name_H-M   'P 1'
#
loop_
_entity.id
_entity.type
_entity.pdbx_description
1 polymer ?
#
loop_
_entity_poly.entity_id
_entity_poly.type
_entity_poly.pdbx_seq_one_letter_code
_entity_poly.pdbx_strand_id
1 'polypeptide(L)'
;MADVQNVTLAGGVTVGATVDMMISPAAAYALGILGCTACMLGYKYLSPFLAQRFRIQDQCGIHNLHGLTGLISCAAGICAILAANEEVYGPSFYEIFTHRAPVEGDPKLQELQMLIPGLRPGLGRTAREQALFQVAAVFSTIGLSALGGILTGFILKLPLLAPPSDDLCFDDKLFFDVPPDYDAPLRLKHKTITEDSTA
;
A
#
# COMPACT_ATOMS: atom_id res chain seq x y z
N MET A 1 -17.16 11.04 -1.38
CA MET A 1 -16.31 10.88 -2.58
C MET A 1 -14.90 10.41 -2.24
N ALA A 2 -14.28 10.91 -1.15
CA ALA A 2 -12.96 10.47 -0.69
C ALA A 2 -12.81 8.94 -0.58
N ASP A 3 -13.82 8.24 -0.06
CA ASP A 3 -13.80 6.78 0.03
C ASP A 3 -13.61 6.11 -1.33
N VAL A 4 -14.30 6.56 -2.39
CA VAL A 4 -14.17 5.96 -3.73
C VAL A 4 -12.79 6.24 -4.32
N GLN A 5 -12.26 7.45 -4.11
CA GLN A 5 -10.94 7.85 -4.62
C GLN A 5 -9.81 7.02 -4.01
N ASN A 6 -9.92 6.67 -2.72
CA ASN A 6 -8.88 5.91 -2.02
C ASN A 6 -9.12 4.41 -2.09
N VAL A 7 -10.34 3.93 -1.78
CA VAL A 7 -10.65 2.50 -1.70
C VAL A 7 -10.38 1.77 -3.01
N THR A 8 -10.62 2.41 -4.15
CA THR A 8 -10.37 1.78 -5.46
C THR A 8 -8.89 1.50 -5.73
N LEU A 9 -7.97 2.21 -5.07
CA LEU A 9 -6.52 1.99 -5.17
C LEU A 9 -6.04 0.85 -4.24
N ALA A 10 -6.83 0.48 -3.23
CA ALA A 10 -6.46 -0.50 -2.22
C ALA A 10 -6.20 -1.90 -2.79
N GLY A 11 -6.89 -2.26 -3.88
CA GLY A 11 -6.65 -3.52 -4.58
C GLY A 11 -5.21 -3.65 -5.09
N GLY A 12 -4.66 -2.56 -5.65
CA GLY A 12 -3.28 -2.51 -6.12
C GLY A 12 -2.26 -2.70 -4.99
N VAL A 13 -2.48 -2.04 -3.85
CA VAL A 13 -1.63 -2.23 -2.66
C VAL A 13 -1.70 -3.68 -2.16
N THR A 14 -2.90 -4.28 -2.18
CA THR A 14 -3.13 -5.61 -1.63
C THR A 14 -2.46 -6.73 -2.44
N VAL A 15 -2.35 -6.59 -3.76
CA VAL A 15 -1.63 -7.56 -4.60
C VAL A 15 -0.12 -7.34 -4.65
N GLY A 16 0.38 -6.23 -4.09
CA GLY A 16 1.76 -5.76 -4.26
C GLY A 16 2.85 -6.78 -3.93
N ALA A 17 2.79 -7.44 -2.76
CA ALA A 17 3.78 -8.44 -2.35
C ALA A 17 3.66 -9.78 -3.10
N THR A 18 2.64 -9.96 -3.93
CA THR A 18 2.37 -11.19 -4.69
C THR A 18 2.39 -10.97 -6.20
N VAL A 19 2.62 -9.74 -6.67
CA VAL A 19 2.40 -9.36 -8.09
C VAL A 19 3.35 -10.07 -9.05
N ASP A 20 4.55 -10.41 -8.57
CA ASP A 20 5.59 -11.15 -9.26
C ASP A 20 5.56 -12.66 -8.94
N MET A 21 4.66 -13.08 -8.05
CA MET A 21 4.42 -14.49 -7.73
C MET A 21 3.30 -15.02 -8.64
N MET A 22 3.37 -16.28 -9.05
CA MET A 22 2.38 -16.91 -9.94
C MET A 22 1.06 -17.22 -9.21
N ILE A 23 0.40 -16.18 -8.70
CA ILE A 23 -0.99 -16.24 -8.24
C ILE A 23 -1.92 -16.27 -9.45
N SER A 24 -3.03 -17.00 -9.35
CA SER A 24 -4.01 -17.06 -10.44
C SER A 24 -4.73 -15.71 -10.60
N PRO A 25 -5.27 -15.38 -11.79
CA PRO A 25 -6.08 -14.18 -11.98
C PRO A 25 -7.28 -14.11 -11.02
N ALA A 26 -7.88 -15.27 -10.71
CA ALA A 26 -8.97 -15.36 -9.73
C ALA A 26 -8.50 -15.02 -8.31
N ALA A 27 -7.31 -15.48 -7.91
CA ALA A 27 -6.72 -15.13 -6.62
C ALA A 27 -6.37 -13.63 -6.54
N ALA A 28 -5.80 -13.06 -7.61
CA ALA A 28 -5.51 -11.63 -7.70
C ALA A 28 -6.79 -10.77 -7.57
N TYR A 29 -7.86 -11.17 -8.26
CA TYR A 29 -9.16 -10.51 -8.16
C TYR A 29 -9.77 -10.61 -6.75
N ALA A 30 -9.71 -11.79 -6.13
CA ALA A 30 -10.19 -12.01 -4.77
C ALA A 30 -9.40 -11.18 -3.74
N LEU A 31 -8.07 -11.11 -3.86
CA LEU A 31 -7.23 -10.24 -3.03
C LEU A 31 -7.58 -8.76 -3.23
N GLY A 32 -7.84 -8.33 -4.46
CA GLY A 32 -8.29 -6.98 -4.76
C GLY A 32 -9.59 -6.62 -4.03
N ILE A 33 -10.61 -7.49 -4.10
CA ILE A 33 -11.88 -7.32 -3.38
C ILE A 33 -11.63 -7.26 -1.87
N LEU A 34 -10.86 -8.20 -1.31
CA LEU A 34 -10.54 -8.26 0.11
C LEU A 34 -9.89 -6.95 0.58
N GLY A 35 -8.92 -6.45 -0.17
CA GLY A 35 -8.23 -5.19 0.09
C GLY A 35 -9.15 -3.97 0.07
N CYS A 36 -9.96 -3.84 -0.97
CA CYS A 36 -10.95 -2.77 -1.09
C CYS A 36 -11.97 -2.82 0.06
N THR A 37 -12.48 -4.00 0.42
CA THR A 37 -13.41 -4.15 1.55
C THR A 37 -12.74 -3.78 2.87
N ALA A 38 -11.54 -4.27 3.14
CA ALA A 38 -10.79 -3.93 4.36
C ALA A 38 -10.51 -2.44 4.47
N CYS A 39 -10.09 -1.80 3.37
CA CYS A 39 -9.85 -0.37 3.30
C CYS A 39 -11.13 0.44 3.60
N MET A 40 -12.24 0.09 2.94
CA MET A 40 -13.55 0.74 3.16
C MET A 40 -14.00 0.61 4.63
N LEU A 41 -13.89 -0.58 5.22
CA LEU A 41 -14.21 -0.80 6.63
C LEU A 41 -13.25 -0.02 7.56
N GLY A 42 -12.00 0.12 7.16
CA GLY A 42 -11.01 0.94 7.85
C GLY A 42 -11.40 2.42 7.90
N TYR A 43 -11.80 2.99 6.77
CA TYR A 43 -12.33 4.36 6.75
C TYR A 43 -13.57 4.52 7.64
N LYS A 44 -14.51 3.59 7.55
CA LYS A 44 -15.79 3.68 8.28
C LYS A 44 -15.65 3.48 9.79
N TYR A 45 -14.79 2.56 10.24
CA TYR A 45 -14.75 2.14 11.64
C TYR A 45 -13.38 2.33 12.29
N LEU A 46 -12.29 1.99 11.61
CA LEU A 46 -10.95 2.04 12.20
C LEU A 46 -10.46 3.49 12.36
N SER A 47 -10.64 4.34 11.35
CA SER A 47 -10.16 5.73 11.40
C SER A 47 -10.84 6.54 12.50
N PRO A 48 -12.19 6.52 12.65
CA PRO A 48 -12.84 7.17 13.78
C PRO A 48 -12.37 6.61 15.13
N PHE A 49 -12.17 5.29 15.22
CA PHE A 49 -11.70 4.65 16.44
C PHE A 49 -10.27 5.09 16.81
N LEU A 50 -9.34 5.13 15.86
CA LEU A 50 -7.97 5.59 16.06
C LEU A 50 -7.92 7.07 16.45
N ALA A 51 -8.73 7.91 15.80
CA ALA A 51 -8.84 9.34 16.13
C ALA A 51 -9.39 9.56 17.55
N GLN A 52 -10.48 8.87 17.92
CA GLN A 52 -11.14 9.09 19.21
C GLN A 52 -10.43 8.45 20.39
N ARG A 53 -9.83 7.27 20.22
CA ARG A 53 -9.22 6.50 21.31
C ARG A 53 -7.72 6.70 21.43
N PHE A 54 -7.02 6.82 20.32
CA PHE A 54 -5.56 6.93 20.28
C PHE A 54 -5.05 8.31 19.89
N ARG A 55 -5.95 9.25 19.55
CA ARG A 55 -5.60 10.60 19.07
C ARG A 55 -4.69 10.58 17.84
N ILE A 56 -4.86 9.57 16.98
CA ILE A 56 -4.15 9.46 15.70
C ILE A 56 -5.04 10.07 14.62
N GLN A 57 -4.66 11.25 14.14
CA GLN A 57 -5.36 11.97 13.08
C GLN A 57 -4.78 11.59 11.72
N ASP A 58 -5.44 10.65 11.04
CA ASP A 58 -5.05 10.21 9.69
C ASP A 58 -5.94 10.89 8.64
N GLN A 59 -5.48 12.04 8.15
CA GLN A 59 -6.29 12.94 7.31
C GLN A 59 -6.70 12.32 5.96
N CYS A 60 -5.79 11.58 5.34
CA CYS A 60 -6.08 10.91 4.07
C CYS A 60 -6.51 9.43 4.27
N GLY A 61 -6.49 8.92 5.50
CA GLY A 61 -6.75 7.50 5.78
C GLY A 61 -5.67 6.57 5.23
N ILE A 62 -4.42 7.02 5.17
CA ILE A 62 -3.30 6.24 4.61
C ILE A 62 -3.06 4.96 5.39
N HIS A 63 -3.44 4.90 6.67
CA HIS A 63 -3.39 3.67 7.45
C HIS A 63 -4.30 2.59 6.87
N ASN A 64 -5.51 2.96 6.41
CA ASN A 64 -6.43 1.97 5.81
C ASN A 64 -5.98 1.59 4.40
N LEU A 65 -5.58 2.60 3.59
CA LEU A 65 -5.23 2.40 2.19
C LEU A 65 -3.88 1.71 1.98
N HIS A 66 -2.88 2.01 2.81
CA HIS A 66 -1.53 1.48 2.67
C HIS A 66 -1.13 0.52 3.80
N GLY A 67 -1.41 0.90 5.05
CA GLY A 67 -1.01 0.10 6.22
C GLY A 67 -1.74 -1.25 6.28
N LEU A 68 -3.06 -1.21 6.45
CA LEU A 68 -3.91 -2.39 6.62
C LEU A 68 -3.86 -3.32 5.40
N THR A 69 -4.05 -2.76 4.20
CA THR A 69 -3.97 -3.51 2.93
C THR A 69 -2.56 -4.04 2.64
N GLY A 70 -1.51 -3.30 3.03
CA GLY A 70 -0.13 -3.76 2.95
C GLY A 70 0.15 -4.97 3.85
N LEU A 71 -0.45 -5.01 5.05
CA LEU A 71 -0.39 -6.19 5.92
C LEU A 71 -1.11 -7.39 5.31
N ILE A 72 -2.29 -7.18 4.69
CA ILE A 72 -2.99 -8.22 3.94
C ILE A 72 -2.12 -8.73 2.79
N SER A 73 -1.48 -7.82 2.05
CA SER A 73 -0.56 -8.16 0.96
C SER A 73 0.60 -9.04 1.43
N CYS A 74 1.25 -8.67 2.54
CA CYS A 74 2.35 -9.45 3.09
C CYS A 74 1.90 -10.84 3.56
N ALA A 75 0.72 -10.95 4.16
CA ALA A 75 0.14 -12.24 4.54
C ALA A 75 -0.13 -13.11 3.30
N ALA A 76 -0.69 -12.54 2.24
CA ALA A 76 -0.88 -13.23 0.97
C ALA A 76 0.46 -13.66 0.35
N GLY A 77 1.49 -12.81 0.40
CA GLY A 77 2.85 -13.12 -0.04
C GLY A 77 3.47 -14.29 0.72
N ILE A 78 3.32 -14.33 2.04
CA ILE A 78 3.77 -15.47 2.87
C ILE A 78 3.07 -16.76 2.44
N CYS A 79 1.75 -16.73 2.25
CA CYS A 79 0.99 -17.88 1.76
C CYS A 79 1.45 -18.32 0.36
N ALA A 80 1.68 -17.37 -0.55
CA ALA A 80 2.15 -17.63 -1.90
C ALA A 80 3.56 -18.25 -1.91
N ILE A 81 4.49 -17.74 -1.10
CA ILE A 81 5.84 -18.31 -0.93
C ILE A 81 5.78 -19.77 -0.45
N LEU A 82 4.91 -20.05 0.53
CA LEU A 82 4.74 -21.39 1.09
C LEU A 82 4.11 -22.37 0.09
N ALA A 83 3.20 -21.90 -0.76
CA ALA A 83 2.55 -22.70 -1.79
C ALA A 83 3.39 -22.86 -3.08
N ALA A 84 4.39 -21.98 -3.29
CA ALA A 84 5.19 -21.96 -4.50
C ALA A 84 6.06 -23.22 -4.64
N ASN A 85 5.99 -23.83 -5.81
CA ASN A 85 6.71 -25.05 -6.17
C ASN A 85 7.19 -25.01 -7.63
N GLU A 86 8.20 -25.82 -7.93
CA GLU A 86 8.84 -25.87 -9.25
C GLU A 86 7.96 -26.48 -10.35
N GLU A 87 6.94 -27.28 -10.00
CA GLU A 87 6.04 -27.87 -11.00
C GLU A 87 5.18 -26.81 -11.67
N VAL A 88 4.71 -25.83 -10.90
CA VAL A 88 3.89 -24.72 -11.39
C VAL A 88 4.75 -23.63 -12.03
N TYR A 89 5.90 -23.31 -11.42
CA TYR A 89 6.74 -22.19 -11.85
C TYR A 89 7.74 -22.57 -12.94
N GLY A 90 8.12 -23.84 -13.06
CA GLY A 90 9.24 -24.25 -13.90
C GLY A 90 10.55 -23.56 -13.49
N PRO A 91 11.50 -23.36 -14.43
CA PRO A 91 12.80 -22.76 -14.14
C PRO A 91 12.72 -21.34 -13.55
N SER A 92 11.74 -20.52 -13.96
CA SER A 92 11.60 -19.12 -13.51
C SER A 92 11.30 -18.98 -12.01
N PHE A 93 10.95 -20.10 -11.34
CA PHE A 93 10.88 -20.19 -9.90
C PHE A 93 12.08 -19.55 -9.19
N TYR A 94 13.28 -19.79 -9.73
CA TYR A 94 14.53 -19.33 -9.16
C TYR A 94 14.90 -17.89 -9.53
N GLU A 95 14.22 -17.31 -10.51
CA GLU A 95 14.31 -15.87 -10.81
C GLU A 95 13.47 -15.06 -9.82
N ILE A 96 12.30 -15.58 -9.44
CA ILE A 96 11.40 -14.96 -8.45
C ILE A 96 11.94 -15.19 -7.02
N PHE A 97 12.31 -16.43 -6.69
CA PHE A 97 12.83 -16.79 -5.36
C PHE A 97 14.34 -17.04 -5.40
N THR A 98 15.11 -16.01 -5.72
CA THR A 98 16.58 -16.10 -5.93
C THR A 98 17.35 -16.77 -4.78
N HIS A 99 17.01 -16.50 -3.52
CA HIS A 99 17.68 -17.15 -2.38
C HIS A 99 17.31 -18.63 -2.19
N ARG A 100 16.27 -19.12 -2.86
CA ARG A 100 15.93 -20.56 -2.94
C ARG A 100 16.70 -21.29 -4.03
N ALA A 101 17.41 -20.59 -4.91
CA ALA A 101 18.25 -21.22 -5.92
C ALA A 101 19.30 -22.14 -5.27
N PRO A 102 19.69 -23.24 -5.94
CA PRO A 102 20.69 -24.14 -5.42
C PRO A 102 22.00 -23.40 -5.12
N VAL A 103 22.74 -23.93 -4.14
CA VAL A 103 24.01 -23.35 -3.71
C VAL A 103 25.09 -23.54 -4.78
N GLU A 104 26.16 -22.75 -4.69
CA GLU A 104 27.31 -22.90 -5.57
C GLU A 104 27.90 -24.31 -5.47
N GLY A 105 28.16 -24.94 -6.62
CA GLY A 105 28.66 -26.32 -6.72
C GLY A 105 27.59 -27.41 -6.78
N ASP A 106 26.31 -27.07 -6.63
CA ASP A 106 25.21 -28.02 -6.86
C ASP A 106 25.06 -28.31 -8.37
N PRO A 107 25.07 -29.59 -8.82
CA PRO A 107 24.86 -29.94 -10.23
C PRO A 107 23.56 -29.36 -10.81
N LYS A 108 22.50 -29.27 -9.99
CA LYS A 108 21.21 -28.68 -10.39
C LYS A 108 21.36 -27.20 -10.77
N LEU A 109 22.28 -26.48 -10.14
CA LEU A 109 22.53 -25.07 -10.50
C LEU A 109 23.04 -24.95 -11.93
N GLN A 110 23.95 -25.84 -12.34
CA GLN A 110 24.51 -25.81 -13.69
C GLN A 110 23.44 -26.11 -14.75
N GLU A 111 22.55 -27.07 -14.48
CA GLU A 111 21.40 -27.35 -15.33
C GLU A 111 20.48 -26.13 -15.47
N LEU A 112 20.15 -25.48 -14.35
CA LEU A 112 19.31 -24.28 -14.34
C LEU A 112 19.97 -23.09 -15.06
N GLN A 113 21.29 -22.93 -14.95
CA GLN A 113 22.05 -21.87 -15.63
C GLN A 113 22.08 -22.04 -17.15
N MET A 114 21.98 -23.27 -17.66
CA MET A 114 21.81 -23.51 -19.09
C MET A 114 20.43 -23.07 -19.58
N LEU A 115 19.40 -23.17 -18.74
CA LEU A 115 18.04 -22.74 -19.04
C LEU A 115 17.83 -21.24 -18.83
N ILE A 116 18.49 -20.66 -17.82
CA ILE A 116 18.39 -19.25 -17.43
C ILE A 116 19.80 -18.64 -17.43
N PRO A 117 20.25 -18.11 -18.58
CA PRO A 117 21.57 -17.48 -18.71
C PRO A 117 21.64 -16.22 -17.84
N GLY A 118 22.18 -16.35 -16.63
CA GLY A 118 22.27 -15.27 -15.64
C GLY A 118 21.83 -15.66 -14.23
N LEU A 119 21.30 -16.87 -14.03
CA LEU A 119 20.93 -17.36 -12.71
C LEU A 119 22.16 -17.43 -11.80
N ARG A 120 22.08 -16.74 -10.66
CA ARG A 120 23.12 -16.74 -9.62
C ARG A 120 22.87 -17.85 -8.59
N PRO A 121 23.92 -18.41 -7.98
CA PRO A 121 23.74 -19.32 -6.85
C PRO A 121 22.94 -18.66 -5.73
N GLY A 122 22.01 -19.41 -5.15
CA GLY A 122 21.22 -18.99 -4.01
C GLY A 122 21.81 -19.50 -2.70
N LEU A 123 21.00 -19.43 -1.64
CA LEU A 123 21.34 -20.00 -0.33
C LEU A 123 20.68 -21.36 -0.11
N GLY A 124 20.02 -21.93 -1.13
CA GLY A 124 19.28 -23.19 -1.01
C GLY A 124 18.11 -23.12 -0.03
N ARG A 125 17.51 -21.93 0.20
CA ARG A 125 16.44 -21.77 1.19
C ARG A 125 15.23 -22.64 0.89
N THR A 126 14.70 -23.26 1.93
CA THR A 126 13.39 -23.90 1.93
C THR A 126 12.27 -22.86 1.82
N ALA A 127 11.05 -23.29 1.44
CA ALA A 127 9.87 -22.43 1.43
C ALA A 127 9.62 -21.79 2.81
N ARG A 128 9.81 -22.57 3.88
CA ARG A 128 9.63 -22.12 5.26
C ARG A 128 10.64 -21.03 5.63
N GLU A 129 11.92 -21.23 5.30
CA GLU A 129 12.93 -20.20 5.57
C GLU A 129 12.65 -18.93 4.79
N GLN A 130 12.32 -19.04 3.49
CA GLN A 130 11.98 -17.87 2.69
C GLN A 130 10.76 -17.11 3.24
N ALA A 131 9.73 -17.83 3.70
CA ALA A 131 8.56 -17.23 4.34
C ALA A 131 8.91 -16.55 5.68
N LEU A 132 9.79 -17.15 6.49
CA LEU A 132 10.26 -16.55 7.74
C LEU A 132 11.06 -15.26 7.49
N PHE A 133 11.85 -15.19 6.41
CA PHE A 133 12.50 -13.94 6.00
C PHE A 133 11.48 -12.86 5.60
N GLN A 134 10.38 -13.23 4.92
CA GLN A 134 9.29 -12.29 4.63
C GLN A 134 8.63 -11.76 5.92
N VAL A 135 8.36 -12.64 6.89
CA VAL A 135 7.84 -12.25 8.21
C VAL A 135 8.80 -11.30 8.92
N ALA A 136 10.10 -11.63 8.95
CA ALA A 136 11.12 -10.80 9.56
C ALA A 136 11.19 -9.41 8.89
N ALA A 137 11.06 -9.34 7.56
CA ALA A 137 11.03 -8.09 6.81
C ALA A 137 9.81 -7.24 7.17
N VAL A 138 8.62 -7.83 7.35
CA VAL A 138 7.41 -7.11 7.79
C VAL A 138 7.63 -6.46 9.15
N PHE A 139 8.07 -7.23 10.15
CA PHE A 139 8.30 -6.69 11.50
C PHE A 139 9.41 -5.63 11.52
N SER A 140 10.48 -5.85 10.76
CA SER A 140 11.56 -4.87 10.62
C SER A 140 11.06 -3.58 9.98
N THR A 141 10.23 -3.67 8.94
CA THR A 141 9.64 -2.51 8.25
C THR A 141 8.72 -1.73 9.18
N ILE A 142 7.86 -2.41 9.96
CA ILE A 142 7.00 -1.78 10.97
C ILE A 142 7.84 -1.09 12.04
N GLY A 143 8.87 -1.75 12.56
CA GLY A 143 9.75 -1.19 13.59
C GLY A 143 10.50 0.05 13.09
N LEU A 144 11.12 -0.02 11.92
CA LEU A 144 11.88 1.09 11.33
C LEU A 144 10.97 2.26 10.94
N SER A 145 9.79 2.00 10.36
CA SER A 145 8.85 3.06 9.98
C SER A 145 8.25 3.75 11.21
N ALA A 146 7.94 3.02 12.29
CA ALA A 146 7.49 3.61 13.54
C ALA A 146 8.59 4.47 14.19
N LEU A 147 9.82 3.95 14.28
CA LEU A 147 10.96 4.69 14.83
C LEU A 147 11.25 5.96 14.04
N GLY A 148 11.34 5.85 12.72
CA GLY A 148 11.59 6.97 11.80
C GLY A 148 10.46 8.00 11.85
N GLY A 149 9.20 7.55 11.90
CA GLY A 149 8.03 8.43 12.02
C GLY A 149 8.00 9.19 13.35
N ILE A 150 8.32 8.54 14.48
CA ILE A 150 8.39 9.19 15.79
C ILE A 150 9.51 10.24 15.82
N LEU A 151 10.71 9.88 15.35
CA LEU A 151 11.85 10.80 15.28
C LEU A 151 11.52 12.03 14.42
N THR A 152 10.97 11.79 13.23
CA THR A 152 10.53 12.84 12.31
C THR A 152 9.47 13.72 12.95
N GLY A 153 8.49 13.12 13.63
CA GLY A 153 7.45 13.84 14.37
C GLY A 153 8.02 14.76 15.47
N PHE A 154 9.06 14.34 16.19
CA PHE A 154 9.74 15.20 17.17
C PHE A 154 10.47 16.37 16.50
N ILE A 155 11.14 16.14 15.38
CA ILE A 155 11.80 17.20 14.61
C ILE A 155 10.77 18.22 14.11
N LEU A 156 9.64 17.75 13.56
CA LEU A 156 8.57 18.61 13.04
C LEU A 156 7.89 19.45 14.13
N LYS A 157 8.01 19.07 15.42
CA LYS A 157 7.51 19.85 16.55
C LYS A 157 8.43 20.97 17.01
N LEU A 158 9.63 21.12 16.42
CA LEU A 158 10.53 22.22 16.75
C LEU A 158 9.90 23.56 16.29
N PRO A 159 9.91 24.60 17.14
CA PRO A 159 9.27 25.89 16.84
C PRO A 159 9.89 26.62 15.65
N LEU A 160 11.12 26.24 15.27
CA LEU A 160 11.82 26.76 14.10
C LEU A 160 11.13 26.45 12.77
N LEU A 161 10.27 25.42 12.73
CA LEU A 161 9.57 25.00 11.53
C LEU A 161 8.19 25.66 11.37
N ALA A 162 7.84 26.60 12.27
CA ALA A 162 6.64 27.43 12.20
C ALA A 162 5.36 26.66 11.81
N PRO A 163 4.97 25.62 12.58
CA PRO A 163 3.75 24.87 12.28
C PRO A 163 2.51 25.79 12.38
N PRO A 164 1.46 25.54 11.58
CA PRO A 164 0.19 26.27 11.71
C PRO A 164 -0.41 26.04 13.10
N SER A 165 -1.19 27.01 13.57
CA SER A 165 -2.07 26.81 14.73
C SER A 165 -3.23 25.88 14.36
N ASP A 166 -3.82 25.22 15.36
CA ASP A 166 -4.87 24.21 15.13
C ASP A 166 -6.09 24.77 14.36
N ASP A 167 -6.42 26.04 14.52
CA ASP A 167 -7.49 26.77 13.85
C ASP A 167 -7.19 27.13 12.39
N LEU A 168 -5.91 27.13 12.01
CA LEU A 168 -5.44 27.40 10.65
C LEU A 168 -5.03 26.13 9.89
N CYS A 169 -5.16 24.95 10.52
CA CYS A 169 -4.98 23.69 9.83
C CYS A 169 -6.01 23.55 8.69
N PHE A 170 -5.52 23.14 7.50
CA PHE A 170 -6.32 23.00 6.28
C PHE A 170 -6.87 24.32 5.70
N ASP A 171 -6.31 25.47 6.12
CA ASP A 171 -6.61 26.78 5.52
C ASP A 171 -5.47 27.22 4.58
N ASP A 172 -5.78 27.36 3.29
CA ASP A 172 -4.79 27.78 2.29
C ASP A 172 -4.31 29.23 2.51
N LYS A 173 -5.10 30.08 3.17
CA LYS A 173 -4.79 31.52 3.38
C LYS A 173 -3.50 31.75 4.14
N LEU A 174 -3.09 30.79 4.95
CA LEU A 174 -1.85 30.90 5.72
C LEU A 174 -0.61 30.91 4.81
N PHE A 175 -0.67 30.22 3.68
CA PHE A 175 0.48 29.99 2.80
C PHE A 175 0.30 30.56 1.38
N PHE A 176 -0.92 30.97 1.00
CA PHE A 176 -1.24 31.42 -0.35
C PHE A 176 -2.07 32.71 -0.35
N ASP A 177 -1.84 33.54 -1.37
CA ASP A 177 -2.74 34.62 -1.72
C ASP A 177 -4.01 34.04 -2.35
N VAL A 178 -5.14 34.20 -1.67
CA VAL A 178 -6.43 33.69 -2.14
C VAL A 178 -7.27 34.79 -2.81
N PRO A 179 -8.19 34.43 -3.74
CA PRO A 179 -9.12 35.38 -4.32
C PRO A 179 -9.98 36.11 -3.26
N PRO A 180 -10.42 37.36 -3.52
CA PRO A 180 -11.26 38.13 -2.58
C PRO A 180 -12.58 37.46 -2.22
N ASP A 181 -13.06 36.56 -3.06
CA ASP A 181 -14.29 35.79 -2.92
C ASP A 181 -14.07 34.34 -2.48
N TYR A 182 -12.88 34.00 -1.95
CA TYR A 182 -12.52 32.64 -1.52
C TYR A 182 -13.51 32.01 -0.52
N ASP A 183 -14.01 32.81 0.43
CA ASP A 183 -15.04 32.36 1.39
C ASP A 183 -16.48 32.62 0.92
N ALA A 184 -16.66 33.21 -0.27
CA ALA A 184 -17.99 33.58 -0.73
C ALA A 184 -18.79 32.31 -1.07
N PRO A 185 -20.04 32.19 -0.60
CA PRO A 185 -20.87 31.03 -0.93
C PRO A 185 -21.11 30.95 -2.44
N LEU A 186 -20.94 29.74 -3.01
CA LEU A 186 -21.16 29.48 -4.43
C LEU A 186 -22.56 29.92 -4.86
N ARG A 187 -22.64 30.99 -5.66
CA ARG A 187 -23.89 31.40 -6.31
C ARG A 187 -24.11 30.56 -7.57
N LEU A 188 -24.83 29.45 -7.44
CA LEU A 188 -25.38 28.71 -8.59
C LEU A 188 -26.38 29.61 -9.34
N LYS A 189 -25.95 30.23 -10.44
CA LYS A 189 -26.87 30.89 -11.37
C LYS A 189 -27.64 29.81 -12.13
N HIS A 190 -28.83 29.45 -11.65
CA HIS A 190 -29.76 28.67 -12.44
C HIS A 190 -30.29 29.57 -13.57
N LYS A 191 -29.69 29.44 -14.77
CA LYS A 191 -30.20 30.10 -15.96
C LYS A 191 -31.35 29.24 -16.47
N THR A 192 -32.55 29.46 -15.95
CA THR A 192 -33.77 28.93 -16.55
C THR A 192 -33.89 29.56 -17.93
N ILE A 193 -33.56 28.81 -18.98
CA ILE A 193 -33.91 29.20 -20.35
C ILE A 193 -35.40 28.95 -20.45
N THR A 194 -36.20 29.97 -20.19
CA THR A 194 -37.58 30.01 -20.69
C THR A 194 -37.50 30.14 -22.20
N GLU A 195 -37.72 29.04 -22.91
CA GLU A 195 -38.11 29.11 -24.32
C GLU A 195 -39.48 29.79 -24.37
N ASP A 196 -39.49 31.08 -24.72
CA ASP A 196 -40.72 31.76 -25.14
C ASP A 196 -41.16 31.13 -26.47
N SER A 197 -42.05 30.14 -26.36
CA SER A 197 -42.94 29.75 -27.45
C SER A 197 -43.96 30.87 -27.62
N THR A 198 -43.73 31.76 -28.57
CA THR A 198 -44.75 32.66 -29.11
C THR A 198 -45.14 32.20 -30.51
N ALA A 199 -46.35 31.64 -30.57
CA ALA A 199 -47.41 31.75 -31.59
C ALA A 199 -47.03 32.18 -33.02
#